data_AF-A0A9W8E527-F1
#
_entry.id   AF-A0A9W8E527-F1
#
_cell.length_a   1.000
_cell.length_b   1.000
_cell.length_c   1.000
_cell.angle_alpha   90.00
_cell.angle_beta   90.00
_cell.angle_gamma   90.00
#
_symmetry.space_group_name_H-M   'P 1'
#
loop_
_entity.id
_entity.type
_entity.pdbx_description
1 polymer ?
#
loop_
_entity_poly.entity_id
_entity_poly.type
_entity_poly.pdbx_seq_one_letter_code
_entity_poly.pdbx_strand_id
1 'polypeptide(L)'
;MYYVDEIQGDDTKGNGTTAAPFQSTNPVFAASSTATVADILVAQRETPESAPQFVPISGAAFKKAKKRYDVALRKQRKQAEQEEKNANEAAKKAEEEARRLEEAKQIVLKPDPSLPKARKIKLREAVQHREERVKVSGWVHRLRTQGKDMRFVVLRDGTGYLQCVMTNELCHTYDALTLTVESTITVYGVIKEVPEGKSAPDNHEMVVDYWELMHRAPGGDDAFGSQLNEESDPHVLLNQRHLVLRGETASAVLKLRAAVVRSFRDHFDGKGFTEVNPPCMVQTQVEGGSTLFSFNYYGETAYLTQSS
;
A
#
# COMPACT_ATOMS: atom_id res chain seq x y z
N MET A 1 -32.47 -39.83 18.25
CA MET A 1 -33.46 -38.81 17.88
C MET A 1 -32.82 -37.44 18.01
N TYR A 2 -32.96 -36.60 16.99
CA TYR A 2 -32.45 -35.24 16.92
C TYR A 2 -33.63 -34.27 16.78
N TYR A 3 -33.62 -33.22 17.59
CA TYR A 3 -34.67 -32.20 17.62
C TYR A 3 -34.21 -30.96 16.84
N VAL A 4 -35.05 -30.50 15.92
CA VAL A 4 -34.80 -29.32 15.08
C VAL A 4 -35.91 -28.30 15.28
N ASP A 5 -35.53 -27.07 15.59
CA ASP A 5 -36.42 -25.95 15.84
C ASP A 5 -35.88 -24.70 15.14
N GLU A 6 -36.51 -24.32 14.03
CA GLU A 6 -36.04 -23.19 13.19
C GLU A 6 -36.11 -21.83 13.91
N ILE A 7 -36.90 -21.72 14.98
CA ILE A 7 -37.14 -20.47 15.72
C ILE A 7 -36.25 -20.38 16.96
N GLN A 8 -36.19 -21.45 17.76
CA GLN A 8 -35.52 -21.44 19.07
C GLN A 8 -34.20 -22.24 19.09
N GLY A 9 -33.88 -22.96 18.02
CA GLY A 9 -32.66 -23.75 17.91
C GLY A 9 -31.43 -22.91 17.56
N ASP A 10 -30.26 -23.50 17.78
CA ASP A 10 -28.95 -22.91 17.45
C ASP A 10 -28.07 -23.98 16.79
N ASP A 11 -27.61 -23.76 15.56
CA ASP A 11 -26.76 -24.71 14.83
C ASP A 11 -25.29 -24.73 15.30
N THR A 12 -24.87 -23.72 16.06
CA THR A 12 -23.51 -23.59 16.59
C THR A 12 -23.38 -24.08 18.03
N LYS A 13 -24.43 -23.90 18.85
CA LYS A 13 -24.43 -24.26 20.29
C LYS A 13 -25.42 -25.36 20.66
N GLY A 14 -26.40 -25.66 19.81
CA GLY A 14 -27.35 -26.75 20.02
C GLY A 14 -26.68 -28.11 19.97
N ASN A 15 -27.24 -29.08 20.70
CA ASN A 15 -26.76 -30.46 20.71
C ASN A 15 -27.80 -31.46 20.17
N GLY A 16 -28.92 -30.96 19.64
CA GLY A 16 -29.98 -31.76 19.03
C GLY A 16 -30.87 -32.47 20.05
N THR A 17 -30.86 -32.04 21.32
CA THR A 17 -31.81 -32.49 22.35
C THR A 17 -33.03 -31.56 22.43
N THR A 18 -34.07 -31.95 23.17
CA THR A 18 -35.24 -31.08 23.40
C THR A 18 -34.90 -29.78 24.14
N ALA A 19 -33.90 -29.79 25.01
CA ALA A 19 -33.46 -28.62 25.77
C ALA A 19 -32.57 -27.67 24.96
N ALA A 20 -31.88 -28.20 23.93
CA ALA A 20 -31.00 -27.44 23.05
C ALA A 20 -31.09 -27.98 21.60
N PRO A 21 -32.22 -27.74 20.92
CA PRO A 21 -32.44 -28.24 19.56
C PRO A 21 -31.52 -27.55 18.55
N PHE A 22 -31.26 -28.21 17.42
CA PHE A 22 -30.60 -27.56 16.28
C PHE A 22 -31.54 -26.58 15.61
N GLN A 23 -31.02 -25.54 14.98
CA GLN A 23 -31.82 -24.59 14.21
C GLN A 23 -32.21 -25.16 12.85
N SER A 24 -31.35 -25.99 12.25
CA SER A 24 -31.56 -26.63 10.97
C SER A 24 -31.25 -28.12 11.01
N THR A 25 -31.51 -28.80 9.90
CA THR A 25 -31.24 -30.23 9.75
C THR A 25 -29.78 -30.53 9.37
N ASN A 26 -28.96 -29.52 9.06
CA ASN A 26 -27.57 -29.73 8.63
C ASN A 26 -26.67 -30.34 9.74
N PRO A 27 -26.70 -29.85 10.99
CA PRO A 27 -25.90 -30.45 12.07
C PRO A 27 -26.27 -31.91 12.36
N VAL A 28 -27.53 -32.29 12.10
CA VAL A 28 -28.01 -33.66 12.27
C VAL A 28 -27.29 -34.62 11.31
N PHE A 29 -27.20 -34.25 10.02
CA PHE A 29 -26.50 -35.07 9.03
C PHE A 29 -24.97 -35.05 9.20
N ALA A 30 -24.42 -34.00 9.81
CA ALA A 30 -23.01 -33.93 10.22
C ALA A 30 -22.70 -34.85 11.41
N ALA A 31 -23.61 -34.92 12.39
CA ALA A 31 -23.47 -35.77 13.57
C ALA A 31 -23.77 -37.25 13.28
N SER A 32 -24.69 -37.55 12.36
CA SER A 32 -25.04 -38.92 11.99
C SER A 32 -25.45 -39.03 10.51
N SER A 33 -24.56 -39.62 9.72
CA SER A 33 -24.75 -39.84 8.27
C SER A 33 -25.80 -40.92 7.94
N THR A 34 -26.18 -41.74 8.94
CA THR A 34 -27.17 -42.82 8.83
C THR A 34 -28.55 -42.44 9.36
N ALA A 35 -28.75 -41.19 9.80
CA ALA A 35 -30.04 -40.71 10.29
C ALA A 35 -31.16 -40.98 9.28
N THR A 36 -32.28 -41.52 9.76
CA THR A 36 -33.48 -41.81 8.98
C THR A 36 -34.56 -40.76 9.23
N VAL A 37 -35.67 -40.85 8.51
CA VAL A 37 -36.83 -39.95 8.69
C VAL A 37 -37.37 -40.00 10.12
N ALA A 38 -37.30 -41.16 10.78
CA ALA A 38 -37.76 -41.33 12.15
C ALA A 38 -36.82 -40.66 13.17
N ASP A 39 -35.55 -40.47 12.81
CA ASP A 39 -34.52 -39.95 13.73
C ASP A 39 -34.54 -38.43 13.86
N ILE A 40 -35.29 -37.71 13.03
CA ILE A 40 -35.33 -36.24 12.99
C ILE A 40 -36.74 -35.74 13.31
N LEU A 41 -36.87 -35.03 14.42
CA LEU A 41 -38.11 -34.41 14.86
C LEU A 41 -38.04 -32.90 14.68
N VAL A 42 -38.98 -32.34 13.92
CA VAL A 42 -39.06 -30.91 13.61
C VAL A 42 -40.18 -30.27 14.43
N ALA A 43 -39.91 -29.12 15.04
CA ALA A 43 -40.89 -28.34 15.77
C ALA A 43 -41.98 -27.80 14.85
N GLN A 44 -43.25 -28.10 15.15
CA GLN A 44 -44.43 -27.46 14.58
C GLN A 44 -45.13 -26.64 15.64
N ARG A 45 -45.63 -25.47 15.25
CA ARG A 45 -46.31 -24.52 16.13
C ARG A 45 -47.55 -23.99 15.43
N GLU A 46 -48.63 -23.77 16.18
CA GLU A 46 -49.81 -23.08 15.67
C GLU A 46 -49.57 -21.56 15.57
N THR A 47 -48.83 -21.00 16.53
CA THR A 47 -48.33 -19.61 16.52
C THR A 47 -46.88 -19.53 16.98
N PRO A 48 -46.09 -18.50 16.60
CA PRO A 48 -44.68 -18.37 16.99
C PRO A 48 -44.44 -18.43 18.51
N GLU A 49 -45.41 -18.01 19.34
CA GLU A 49 -45.31 -18.04 20.81
C GLU A 49 -45.79 -19.36 21.44
N SER A 50 -46.41 -20.26 20.67
CA SER A 50 -46.91 -21.54 21.18
C SER A 50 -45.79 -22.56 21.45
N ALA A 51 -46.03 -23.47 22.40
CA ALA A 51 -45.10 -24.56 22.69
C ALA A 51 -44.97 -25.49 21.47
N PRO A 52 -43.74 -25.84 21.05
CA PRO A 52 -43.52 -26.66 19.86
C PRO A 52 -44.00 -28.10 20.06
N GLN A 53 -44.74 -28.62 19.08
CA GLN A 53 -45.00 -30.04 18.93
C GLN A 53 -43.97 -30.63 17.97
N PHE A 54 -43.15 -31.57 18.45
CA PHE A 54 -42.11 -32.21 17.66
C PHE A 54 -42.66 -33.41 16.91
N VAL A 55 -42.64 -33.34 15.58
CA VAL A 55 -43.12 -34.42 14.70
C VAL A 55 -42.01 -34.89 13.75
N PRO A 56 -42.01 -36.17 13.32
CA PRO A 56 -41.06 -36.66 12.34
C PRO A 56 -41.06 -35.80 11.07
N ILE A 57 -39.87 -35.48 10.57
CA ILE A 57 -39.72 -34.75 9.30
C ILE A 57 -40.45 -35.50 8.17
N SER A 58 -41.08 -34.79 7.23
CA SER A 58 -41.73 -35.46 6.11
C SER A 58 -40.70 -36.09 5.15
N GLY A 59 -41.04 -37.20 4.49
CA GLY A 59 -40.11 -37.86 3.56
C GLY A 59 -39.63 -36.97 2.41
N ALA A 60 -40.46 -36.02 1.95
CA ALA A 60 -40.08 -35.03 0.94
C ALA A 60 -39.11 -33.97 1.51
N ALA A 61 -39.37 -33.46 2.73
CA ALA A 61 -38.50 -32.51 3.40
C ALA A 61 -37.14 -33.13 3.75
N PHE A 62 -37.12 -34.39 4.20
CA PHE A 62 -35.90 -35.14 4.49
C PHE A 62 -35.00 -35.28 3.24
N LYS A 63 -35.56 -35.71 2.10
CA LYS A 63 -34.79 -35.82 0.84
C LYS A 63 -34.20 -34.48 0.40
N LYS A 64 -34.96 -33.38 0.56
CA LYS A 64 -34.52 -32.02 0.21
C LYS A 64 -33.41 -31.53 1.14
N ALA A 65 -33.54 -31.78 2.44
CA ALA A 65 -32.55 -31.43 3.45
C ALA A 65 -31.23 -32.20 3.25
N LYS A 66 -31.30 -33.52 3.06
CA LYS A 66 -30.14 -34.36 2.76
C LYS A 66 -29.42 -33.91 1.47
N LYS A 67 -30.16 -33.63 0.40
CA LYS A 67 -29.58 -33.09 -0.85
C LYS A 67 -28.89 -31.74 -0.65
N ARG A 68 -29.47 -30.85 0.16
CA ARG A 68 -28.85 -29.55 0.50
C ARG A 68 -27.54 -29.74 1.26
N TYR A 69 -27.54 -30.63 2.26
CA TYR A 69 -26.35 -30.97 3.02
C TYR A 69 -25.24 -31.57 2.13
N ASP A 70 -25.58 -32.54 1.27
CA ASP A 70 -24.61 -33.14 0.34
C ASP A 70 -24.01 -32.12 -0.64
N VAL A 71 -24.81 -31.16 -1.12
CA VAL A 71 -24.34 -30.06 -1.97
C VAL A 71 -23.43 -29.11 -1.20
N ALA A 72 -23.80 -28.75 0.03
CA ALA A 72 -22.99 -27.90 0.90
C ALA A 72 -21.64 -28.57 1.24
N LEU A 73 -21.65 -29.85 1.57
CA LEU A 73 -20.46 -30.65 1.85
C LEU A 73 -19.54 -30.74 0.62
N ARG A 74 -20.10 -30.96 -0.58
CA ARG A 74 -19.32 -30.94 -1.83
C ARG A 74 -18.73 -29.56 -2.12
N LYS A 75 -19.47 -28.48 -1.86
CA LYS A 75 -18.97 -27.10 -2.03
C LYS A 75 -17.83 -26.81 -1.05
N GLN A 76 -17.98 -27.20 0.21
CA GLN A 76 -16.95 -27.04 1.25
C GLN A 76 -15.68 -27.83 0.92
N ARG A 77 -15.80 -29.10 0.48
CA ARG A 77 -14.65 -29.90 0.04
C ARG A 77 -13.93 -29.29 -1.15
N LYS A 78 -14.67 -28.82 -2.17
CA LYS A 78 -14.07 -28.11 -3.32
C LYS A 78 -13.37 -26.82 -2.91
N GLN A 79 -13.93 -26.07 -1.97
CA GLN A 79 -13.32 -24.86 -1.45
C GLN A 79 -12.04 -25.18 -0.67
N ALA A 80 -12.06 -26.18 0.22
CA ALA A 80 -10.88 -26.63 0.96
C ALA A 80 -9.78 -27.16 0.02
N GLU A 81 -10.12 -27.94 -1.00
CA GLU A 81 -9.17 -28.40 -2.03
C GLU A 81 -8.56 -27.23 -2.82
N GLN A 82 -9.34 -26.18 -3.10
CA GLN A 82 -8.83 -24.99 -3.77
C GLN A 82 -7.93 -24.15 -2.86
N GLU A 83 -8.31 -23.99 -1.59
CA GLU A 83 -7.50 -23.31 -0.58
C GLU A 83 -6.18 -24.04 -0.34
N GLU A 84 -6.19 -25.37 -0.27
CA GLU A 84 -5.00 -26.20 -0.16
C GLU A 84 -4.09 -26.09 -1.41
N LYS A 85 -4.67 -26.10 -2.61
CA LYS A 85 -3.91 -25.86 -3.85
C LYS A 85 -3.27 -24.47 -3.87
N ASN A 86 -4.03 -23.43 -3.51
CA ASN A 86 -3.52 -22.06 -3.44
C ASN A 86 -2.40 -21.94 -2.40
N ALA A 87 -2.56 -22.57 -1.23
CA ALA A 87 -1.55 -22.58 -0.17
C ALA A 87 -0.27 -23.32 -0.60
N ASN A 88 -0.40 -24.48 -1.26
CA ASN A 88 0.74 -25.23 -1.78
C ASN A 88 1.47 -24.48 -2.90
N GLU A 89 0.74 -23.80 -3.79
CA GLU A 89 1.35 -22.93 -4.81
C GLU A 89 2.05 -21.72 -4.20
N ALA A 90 1.45 -21.09 -3.18
CA ALA A 90 2.06 -19.98 -2.46
C ALA A 90 3.34 -20.42 -1.72
N ALA A 91 3.32 -21.58 -1.07
CA ALA A 91 4.48 -22.14 -0.37
C ALA A 91 5.63 -22.44 -1.35
N LYS A 92 5.33 -23.07 -2.50
CA LYS A 92 6.34 -23.34 -3.55
C LYS A 92 6.95 -22.04 -4.10
N LYS A 93 6.13 -21.02 -4.34
CA LYS A 93 6.60 -19.71 -4.80
C LYS A 93 7.50 -19.03 -3.76
N ALA A 94 7.11 -19.07 -2.49
CA ALA A 94 7.89 -18.51 -1.39
C ALA A 94 9.26 -19.21 -1.24
N GLU A 95 9.30 -20.54 -1.38
CA GLU A 95 10.54 -21.31 -1.36
C GLU A 95 11.46 -20.96 -2.56
N GLU A 96 10.91 -20.86 -3.77
CA GLU A 96 11.67 -20.45 -4.96
C GLU A 96 12.22 -19.02 -4.82
N GLU A 97 11.42 -18.10 -4.28
CA GLU A 97 11.83 -16.72 -4.04
C GLU A 97 12.92 -16.63 -2.96
N ALA A 98 12.80 -17.39 -1.87
CA ALA A 98 13.81 -17.48 -0.83
C ALA A 98 15.14 -18.02 -1.38
N ARG A 99 15.09 -19.09 -2.20
CA ARG A 99 16.28 -19.63 -2.88
C ARG A 99 16.91 -18.59 -3.81
N ARG A 100 16.10 -17.91 -4.61
CA ARG A 100 16.57 -16.84 -5.51
C ARG A 100 17.23 -15.70 -4.73
N LEU A 101 16.69 -15.32 -3.58
CA LEU A 101 17.28 -14.30 -2.71
C LEU A 101 18.62 -14.74 -2.11
N GLU A 102 18.78 -16.01 -1.75
CA GLU A 102 20.07 -16.53 -1.27
C GLU A 102 21.13 -16.54 -2.39
N GLU A 103 20.77 -17.01 -3.59
CA GLU A 103 21.65 -16.96 -4.76
C GLU A 103 22.07 -15.51 -5.09
N ALA A 104 21.13 -14.57 -4.98
CA ALA A 104 21.35 -13.16 -5.24
C ALA A 104 22.33 -12.48 -4.26
N LYS A 105 22.52 -13.02 -3.04
CA LYS A 105 23.53 -12.50 -2.10
C LYS A 105 24.96 -12.75 -2.57
N GLN A 106 25.17 -13.74 -3.44
CA GLN A 106 26.48 -14.06 -3.98
C GLN A 106 26.88 -13.14 -5.14
N ILE A 107 25.92 -12.42 -5.73
CA ILE A 107 26.15 -11.51 -6.85
C ILE A 107 26.55 -10.14 -6.29
N VAL A 108 27.83 -9.80 -6.43
CA VAL A 108 28.40 -8.52 -5.97
C VAL A 108 28.80 -7.68 -7.17
N LEU A 109 28.10 -6.57 -7.38
CA LEU A 109 28.46 -5.62 -8.42
C LEU A 109 29.80 -4.98 -8.12
N LYS A 110 30.67 -4.90 -9.13
CA LYS A 110 31.93 -4.18 -9.07
C LYS A 110 31.95 -3.11 -10.17
N PRO A 111 32.43 -1.88 -9.87
CA PRO A 111 32.59 -0.88 -10.91
C PRO A 111 33.64 -1.36 -11.91
N ASP A 112 33.35 -1.25 -13.20
CA ASP A 112 34.29 -1.58 -14.27
C ASP A 112 35.39 -0.49 -14.34
N PRO A 113 36.67 -0.83 -14.10
CA PRO A 113 37.77 0.14 -14.12
C PRO A 113 38.13 0.64 -15.52
N SER A 114 37.66 -0.03 -16.58
CA SER A 114 37.90 0.39 -17.97
C SER A 114 37.00 1.55 -18.41
N LEU A 115 35.89 1.77 -17.70
CA LEU A 115 34.96 2.84 -18.03
C LEU A 115 35.50 4.22 -17.63
N PRO A 116 35.14 5.29 -18.36
CA PRO A 116 35.48 6.65 -17.98
C PRO A 116 35.03 6.98 -16.55
N LYS A 117 35.79 7.85 -15.86
CA LYS A 117 35.40 8.30 -14.53
C LYS A 117 34.05 9.02 -14.58
N ALA A 118 33.10 8.55 -13.79
CA ALA A 118 31.76 9.12 -13.75
C ALA A 118 31.76 10.55 -13.17
N ARG A 119 31.12 11.49 -13.86
CA ARG A 119 30.93 12.87 -13.39
C ARG A 119 29.73 12.96 -12.45
N LYS A 120 29.92 13.51 -11.24
CA LYS A 120 28.81 13.73 -10.29
C LYS A 120 27.97 14.93 -10.73
N ILE A 121 26.66 14.74 -10.90
CA ILE A 121 25.71 15.79 -11.31
C ILE A 121 24.40 15.73 -10.51
N LYS A 122 23.58 16.80 -10.58
CA LYS A 122 22.16 16.79 -10.20
C LYS A 122 21.27 16.52 -11.40
N LEU A 123 20.03 16.09 -11.16
CA LEU A 123 19.11 15.74 -12.26
C LEU A 123 18.79 16.91 -13.19
N ARG A 124 18.71 18.14 -12.68
CA ARG A 124 18.55 19.35 -13.52
C ARG A 124 19.67 19.58 -14.55
N GLU A 125 20.82 18.93 -14.38
CA GLU A 125 21.98 19.05 -15.28
C GLU A 125 22.03 17.92 -16.32
N ALA A 126 21.13 16.93 -16.24
CA ALA A 126 21.17 15.71 -17.05
C ALA A 126 21.20 15.96 -18.56
N VAL A 127 20.41 16.92 -19.05
CA VAL A 127 20.37 17.28 -20.48
C VAL A 127 21.73 17.76 -21.00
N GLN A 128 22.52 18.43 -20.18
CA GLN A 128 23.84 18.97 -20.55
C GLN A 128 24.93 17.88 -20.57
N HIS A 129 24.64 16.70 -20.04
CA HIS A 129 25.59 15.58 -19.88
C HIS A 129 25.11 14.31 -20.61
N ARG A 130 24.39 14.47 -21.73
CA ARG A 130 24.09 13.36 -22.65
C ARG A 130 25.38 12.81 -23.25
N GLU A 131 25.40 11.50 -23.49
CA GLU A 131 26.56 10.71 -23.94
C GLU A 131 27.77 10.72 -22.99
N GLU A 132 27.66 11.36 -21.82
CA GLU A 132 28.68 11.32 -20.77
C GLU A 132 28.33 10.26 -19.71
N ARG A 133 29.36 9.63 -19.15
CA ARG A 133 29.19 8.76 -17.98
C ARG A 133 29.07 9.62 -16.72
N VAL A 134 27.93 9.51 -16.04
CA VAL A 134 27.60 10.32 -14.87
C VAL A 134 27.32 9.46 -13.64
N LYS A 135 27.37 10.10 -12.47
CA LYS A 135 27.00 9.55 -11.16
C LYS A 135 25.91 10.42 -10.57
N VAL A 136 24.76 9.83 -10.29
CA VAL A 136 23.61 10.53 -9.70
C VAL A 136 23.11 9.77 -8.48
N SER A 137 22.78 10.49 -7.41
CA SER A 137 22.14 9.92 -6.22
C SER A 137 20.73 10.50 -6.05
N GLY A 138 19.77 9.66 -5.68
CA GLY A 138 18.39 10.10 -5.47
C GLY A 138 17.51 9.01 -4.87
N TRP A 139 16.21 9.30 -4.81
CA TRP A 139 15.17 8.39 -4.36
C TRP A 139 14.56 7.65 -5.55
N VAL A 140 14.29 6.36 -5.37
CA VAL A 140 13.49 5.55 -6.30
C VAL A 140 12.06 6.04 -6.25
N HIS A 141 11.65 6.85 -7.23
CA HIS A 141 10.31 7.42 -7.29
C HIS A 141 9.30 6.47 -7.94
N ARG A 142 9.72 5.75 -8.98
CA ARG A 142 8.96 4.66 -9.60
C ARG A 142 9.88 3.49 -9.87
N LEU A 143 9.37 2.28 -9.69
CA LEU A 143 10.10 1.03 -9.93
C LEU A 143 9.21 0.11 -10.77
N ARG A 144 9.72 -0.34 -11.93
CA ARG A 144 9.05 -1.31 -12.80
C ARG A 144 10.03 -2.40 -13.18
N THR A 145 9.65 -3.66 -12.98
CA THR A 145 10.41 -4.82 -13.44
C THR A 145 9.74 -5.40 -14.69
N GLN A 146 10.52 -5.66 -15.74
CA GLN A 146 10.04 -6.27 -16.98
C GLN A 146 10.83 -7.56 -17.23
N GLY A 147 10.17 -8.71 -17.09
CA GLY A 147 10.84 -10.01 -17.11
C GLY A 147 11.82 -10.17 -15.94
N LYS A 148 12.85 -11.00 -16.11
CA LYS A 148 13.87 -11.25 -15.07
C LYS A 148 15.09 -10.33 -15.21
N ASP A 149 15.39 -9.86 -16.43
CA ASP A 149 16.67 -9.24 -16.78
C ASP A 149 16.57 -7.73 -17.05
N MET A 150 15.45 -7.08 -16.74
CA MET A 150 15.28 -5.66 -17.00
C MET A 150 14.46 -4.96 -15.91
N ARG A 151 15.00 -3.85 -15.39
CA ARG A 151 14.32 -2.96 -14.45
C ARG A 151 14.44 -1.51 -14.90
N PHE A 152 13.34 -0.79 -14.72
CA PHE A 152 13.25 0.65 -14.92
C PHE A 152 13.06 1.31 -13.58
N VAL A 153 13.97 2.22 -13.24
CA VAL A 153 13.91 3.05 -12.05
C VAL A 153 13.76 4.49 -12.48
N VAL A 154 12.70 5.17 -12.06
CA VAL A 154 12.64 6.63 -12.17
C VAL A 154 13.23 7.20 -10.89
N LEU A 155 14.38 7.86 -11.01
CA LEU A 155 15.06 8.52 -9.91
C LEU A 155 14.53 9.94 -9.73
N ARG A 156 14.42 10.40 -8.48
CA ARG A 156 14.05 11.77 -8.09
C ARG A 156 15.09 12.31 -7.11
N ASP A 157 15.53 13.56 -7.28
CA ASP A 157 16.46 14.21 -6.33
C ASP A 157 15.98 15.59 -5.84
N GLY A 158 14.74 15.96 -6.19
CA GLY A 158 14.13 17.27 -5.94
C GLY A 158 14.32 18.27 -7.08
N THR A 159 15.35 18.09 -7.91
CA THR A 159 15.65 18.97 -9.06
C THR A 159 15.06 18.47 -10.38
N GLY A 160 14.74 17.18 -10.48
CA GLY A 160 14.09 16.59 -11.64
C GLY A 160 13.78 15.11 -11.45
N TYR A 161 13.50 14.44 -12.56
CA TYR A 161 13.30 12.99 -12.65
C TYR A 161 14.21 12.43 -13.75
N LEU A 162 14.72 11.21 -13.58
CA LEU A 162 15.54 10.53 -14.58
C LEU A 162 15.19 9.05 -14.64
N GLN A 163 14.80 8.57 -15.82
CA GLN A 163 14.65 7.13 -16.05
C GLN A 163 16.03 6.48 -16.11
N CYS A 164 16.22 5.43 -15.34
CA CYS A 164 17.42 4.61 -15.29
C CYS A 164 17.03 3.19 -15.70
N VAL A 165 17.72 2.65 -16.70
CA VAL A 165 17.51 1.30 -17.22
C VAL A 165 18.63 0.40 -16.71
N MET A 166 18.25 -0.58 -15.90
CA MET A 166 19.13 -1.62 -15.38
C MET A 166 18.85 -2.92 -16.13
N THR A 167 19.90 -3.63 -16.55
CA THR A 167 19.76 -4.90 -17.28
C THR A 167 20.70 -5.98 -16.73
N ASN A 168 20.37 -7.24 -17.02
CA ASN A 168 21.19 -8.41 -16.72
C ASN A 168 21.57 -8.49 -15.22
N GLU A 169 22.86 -8.65 -14.92
CA GLU A 169 23.40 -8.82 -13.57
C GLU A 169 22.98 -7.69 -12.59
N LEU A 170 22.79 -6.47 -13.10
CA LEU A 170 22.31 -5.32 -12.30
C LEU A 170 20.92 -5.54 -11.69
N CYS A 171 20.14 -6.48 -12.24
CA CYS A 171 18.81 -6.84 -11.78
C CYS A 171 18.78 -8.08 -10.87
N HIS A 172 19.90 -8.79 -10.71
CA HIS A 172 19.92 -10.08 -10.02
C HIS A 172 20.54 -10.04 -8.63
N THR A 173 21.15 -8.93 -8.22
CA THR A 173 21.71 -8.79 -6.87
C THR A 173 20.63 -8.77 -5.79
N TYR A 174 21.01 -9.12 -4.55
CA TYR A 174 20.09 -9.08 -3.42
C TYR A 174 19.42 -7.71 -3.27
N ASP A 175 20.19 -6.63 -3.40
CA ASP A 175 19.67 -5.26 -3.35
C ASP A 175 18.71 -4.96 -4.49
N ALA A 176 18.97 -5.49 -5.69
CA ALA A 176 18.06 -5.33 -6.82
C ALA A 176 16.71 -6.02 -6.54
N LEU A 177 16.74 -7.27 -6.06
CA LEU A 177 15.55 -8.07 -5.79
C LEU A 177 14.68 -7.52 -4.66
N THR A 178 15.30 -6.81 -3.72
CA THR A 178 14.64 -6.24 -2.54
C THR A 178 14.46 -4.72 -2.61
N LEU A 179 14.76 -4.11 -3.75
CA LEU A 179 14.63 -2.66 -3.95
C LEU A 179 13.15 -2.24 -3.86
N THR A 180 12.88 -1.22 -3.07
CA THR A 180 11.54 -0.66 -2.87
C THR A 180 11.48 0.80 -3.33
N VAL A 181 10.28 1.27 -3.66
CA VAL A 181 10.01 2.70 -3.89
C VAL A 181 10.37 3.50 -2.63
N GLU A 182 10.88 4.71 -2.79
CA GLU A 182 11.48 5.59 -1.78
C GLU A 182 12.85 5.14 -1.23
N SER A 183 13.42 4.02 -1.68
CA SER A 183 14.81 3.68 -1.39
C SER A 183 15.76 4.74 -1.97
N THR A 184 16.88 5.01 -1.29
CA THR A 184 17.93 5.89 -1.82
C THR A 184 19.02 5.08 -2.47
N ILE A 185 19.33 5.43 -3.72
CA ILE A 185 20.35 4.74 -4.52
C ILE A 185 21.30 5.74 -5.15
N THR A 186 22.50 5.26 -5.47
CA THR A 186 23.44 5.96 -6.34
C THR A 186 23.65 5.14 -7.59
N VAL A 187 23.46 5.76 -8.75
CA VAL A 187 23.49 5.11 -10.05
C VAL A 187 24.56 5.74 -10.92
N TYR A 188 25.23 4.89 -11.70
CA TYR A 188 26.31 5.23 -12.61
C TYR A 188 25.94 4.70 -13.98
N GLY A 189 26.11 5.53 -15.01
CA GLY A 189 25.66 5.18 -16.34
C GLY A 189 25.88 6.29 -17.34
N VAL A 190 25.51 6.01 -18.58
CA VAL A 190 25.53 6.99 -19.67
C VAL A 190 24.11 7.44 -19.96
N ILE A 191 23.88 8.75 -19.99
CA ILE A 191 22.59 9.33 -20.37
C ILE A 191 22.49 9.33 -21.89
N LYS A 192 21.45 8.74 -22.44
CA LYS A 192 21.16 8.69 -23.87
C LYS A 192 19.77 9.22 -24.15
N GLU A 193 19.57 9.74 -25.35
CA GLU A 193 18.21 10.06 -25.81
C GLU A 193 17.36 8.79 -25.88
N VAL A 194 16.07 8.91 -25.56
CA VAL A 194 15.17 7.76 -25.69
C VAL A 194 14.99 7.38 -27.16
N PRO A 195 14.87 6.07 -27.47
CA PRO A 195 14.55 5.64 -28.83
C PRO A 195 13.22 6.22 -29.34
N GLU A 196 13.10 6.34 -30.66
CA GLU A 196 11.89 6.85 -31.32
C GLU A 196 10.64 6.06 -30.88
N GLY A 197 9.55 6.77 -30.60
CA GLY A 197 8.29 6.20 -30.13
C GLY A 197 8.24 5.87 -28.63
N LYS A 198 9.32 6.12 -27.87
CA LYS A 198 9.34 6.02 -26.40
C LYS A 198 9.39 7.41 -25.76
N SER A 199 8.96 7.49 -24.51
CA SER A 199 9.01 8.74 -23.72
C SER A 199 9.54 8.45 -22.32
N ALA A 200 10.39 9.35 -21.85
CA ALA A 200 10.90 9.44 -20.49
C ALA A 200 10.98 10.93 -20.11
N PRO A 201 11.10 11.26 -18.81
CA PRO A 201 11.40 12.64 -18.40
C PRO A 201 12.56 13.22 -19.21
N ASP A 202 12.38 14.44 -19.73
CA ASP A 202 13.36 15.16 -20.55
C ASP A 202 13.85 14.39 -21.81
N ASN A 203 13.05 13.44 -22.29
CA ASN A 203 13.30 12.58 -23.47
C ASN A 203 14.68 11.91 -23.46
N HIS A 204 15.17 11.53 -22.29
CA HIS A 204 16.41 10.79 -22.14
C HIS A 204 16.28 9.73 -21.05
N GLU A 205 17.13 8.72 -21.12
CA GLU A 205 17.26 7.69 -20.10
C GLU A 205 18.73 7.38 -19.85
N MET A 206 19.05 6.99 -18.63
CA MET A 206 20.38 6.54 -18.28
C MET A 206 20.47 5.02 -18.41
N VAL A 207 21.39 4.56 -19.26
CA VAL A 207 21.78 3.15 -19.31
C VAL A 207 22.76 2.92 -18.16
N VAL A 208 22.32 2.18 -17.14
CA VAL A 208 23.09 1.96 -15.91
C VAL A 208 24.17 0.90 -16.18
N ASP A 209 25.39 1.21 -15.76
CA ASP A 209 26.52 0.26 -15.75
C ASP A 209 26.87 -0.23 -14.35
N TYR A 210 26.56 0.57 -13.32
CA TYR A 210 26.81 0.23 -11.92
C TYR A 210 25.85 1.00 -11.01
N TRP A 211 25.49 0.44 -9.87
CA TRP A 211 24.69 1.14 -8.87
C TRP A 211 24.89 0.59 -7.47
N GLU A 212 24.55 1.42 -6.48
CA GLU A 212 24.73 1.17 -5.05
C GLU A 212 23.43 1.51 -4.33
N LEU A 213 22.96 0.62 -3.46
CA LEU A 213 21.90 0.91 -2.51
C LEU A 213 22.49 1.67 -1.31
N MET A 214 22.02 2.88 -1.06
CA MET A 214 22.44 3.68 0.10
C MET A 214 21.58 3.36 1.33
N HIS A 215 20.26 3.36 1.13
CA HIS A 215 19.31 3.00 2.17
C HIS A 215 18.04 2.40 1.55
N ARG A 216 17.60 1.26 2.08
CA ARG A 216 16.37 0.60 1.66
C ARG A 216 15.17 1.23 2.36
N ALA A 217 14.13 1.56 1.62
CA ALA A 217 12.85 1.95 2.20
C ALA A 217 12.05 0.71 2.64
N PRO A 218 11.11 0.84 3.58
CA PRO A 218 10.23 -0.25 3.98
C PRO A 218 9.45 -0.87 2.81
N GLY A 219 9.13 -2.16 2.92
CA GLY A 219 8.29 -2.91 1.98
C GLY A 219 7.07 -3.50 2.68
N GLY A 220 6.22 -4.23 1.95
CA GLY A 220 5.01 -4.87 2.52
C GLY A 220 3.99 -3.84 3.02
N ASP A 221 3.48 -4.05 4.23
CA ASP A 221 2.44 -3.18 4.83
C ASP A 221 2.96 -1.77 5.14
N ASP A 222 4.27 -1.62 5.38
CA ASP A 222 4.92 -0.33 5.62
C ASP A 222 5.41 0.35 4.33
N ALA A 223 5.19 -0.26 3.16
CA ALA A 223 5.60 0.33 1.89
C ALA A 223 4.88 1.65 1.64
N PHE A 224 5.53 2.57 0.92
CA PHE A 224 4.97 3.89 0.61
C PHE A 224 3.54 3.83 0.03
N GLY A 225 3.29 2.92 -0.92
CA GLY A 225 1.96 2.75 -1.54
C GLY A 225 0.91 2.07 -0.65
N SER A 226 1.35 1.35 0.39
CA SER A 226 0.47 0.76 1.41
C SER A 226 0.06 1.81 2.44
N GLN A 227 0.99 2.69 2.82
CA GLN A 227 0.73 3.78 3.77
C GLN A 227 -0.10 4.93 3.18
N LEU A 228 0.03 5.17 1.87
CA LEU A 228 -0.66 6.24 1.16
C LEU A 228 -1.17 5.75 -0.19
N ASN A 229 -2.49 5.78 -0.37
CA ASN A 229 -3.17 5.48 -1.62
C ASN A 229 -4.20 6.57 -1.95
N GLU A 230 -4.79 6.49 -3.14
CA GLU A 230 -5.76 7.49 -3.63
C GLU A 230 -7.06 7.53 -2.80
N GLU A 231 -7.37 6.46 -2.09
CA GLU A 231 -8.56 6.30 -1.25
C GLU A 231 -8.30 6.67 0.22
N SER A 232 -7.08 7.11 0.55
CA SER A 232 -6.69 7.41 1.92
C SER A 232 -7.46 8.61 2.48
N ASP A 233 -7.96 8.45 3.70
CA ASP A 233 -8.71 9.50 4.40
C ASP A 233 -7.89 10.80 4.53
N PRO A 234 -8.49 11.99 4.38
CA PRO A 234 -7.78 13.27 4.51
C PRO A 234 -6.98 13.43 5.82
N HIS A 235 -7.42 12.87 6.95
CA HIS A 235 -6.68 12.90 8.20
C HIS A 235 -5.39 12.07 8.13
N VAL A 236 -5.41 10.92 7.45
CA VAL A 236 -4.21 10.12 7.22
C VAL A 236 -3.22 10.89 6.35
N LEU A 237 -3.71 11.54 5.28
CA LEU A 237 -2.88 12.38 4.40
C LEU A 237 -2.22 13.55 5.14
N LEU A 238 -2.90 14.13 6.14
CA LEU A 238 -2.36 15.19 6.98
C LEU A 238 -1.34 14.66 8.00
N ASN A 239 -1.63 13.53 8.67
CA ASN A 239 -0.69 12.92 9.61
C ASN A 239 0.60 12.45 8.93
N GLN A 240 0.46 11.90 7.72
CA GLN A 240 1.58 11.42 6.89
C GLN A 240 2.02 12.46 5.86
N ARG A 241 1.80 13.76 6.12
CA ARG A 241 2.07 14.83 5.14
C ARG A 241 3.51 14.83 4.64
N HIS A 242 4.46 14.47 5.49
CA HIS A 242 5.87 14.35 5.13
C HIS A 242 6.16 13.32 4.01
N LEU A 243 5.31 12.29 3.87
CA LEU A 243 5.34 11.35 2.75
C LEU A 243 4.56 11.89 1.55
N VAL A 244 3.38 12.47 1.78
CA VAL A 244 2.55 13.08 0.71
C VAL A 244 3.34 14.13 -0.09
N LEU A 245 4.14 14.95 0.59
CA LEU A 245 4.97 15.98 -0.04
C LEU A 245 6.04 15.44 -1.00
N ARG A 246 6.30 14.12 -1.01
CA ARG A 246 7.22 13.45 -1.94
C ARG A 246 6.56 13.14 -3.29
N GLY A 247 5.22 13.16 -3.34
CA GLY A 247 4.47 13.00 -4.58
C GLY A 247 4.68 14.15 -5.57
N GLU A 248 4.49 13.86 -6.86
CA GLU A 248 4.68 14.82 -7.95
C GLU A 248 3.83 16.09 -7.75
N THR A 249 2.53 15.93 -7.55
CA THR A 249 1.60 17.06 -7.43
C THR A 249 1.88 17.90 -6.18
N ALA A 250 1.99 17.26 -5.01
CA ALA A 250 2.20 17.98 -3.75
C ALA A 250 3.54 18.74 -3.73
N SER A 251 4.62 18.13 -4.23
CA SER A 251 5.92 18.80 -4.35
C SER A 251 5.89 19.94 -5.36
N ALA A 252 5.20 19.79 -6.50
CA ALA A 252 5.02 20.84 -7.49
C ALA A 252 4.27 22.05 -6.93
N VAL A 253 3.21 21.83 -6.14
CA VAL A 253 2.47 22.89 -5.45
C VAL A 253 3.38 23.68 -4.50
N LEU A 254 4.26 23.01 -3.75
CA LEU A 254 5.22 23.71 -2.88
C LEU A 254 6.24 24.53 -3.67
N LYS A 255 6.74 24.01 -4.80
CA LYS A 255 7.64 24.75 -5.70
C LYS A 255 6.94 25.98 -6.29
N LEU A 256 5.69 25.85 -6.71
CA LEU A 256 4.88 26.96 -7.19
C LEU A 256 4.67 28.01 -6.09
N ARG A 257 4.32 27.59 -4.87
CA ARG A 257 4.20 28.49 -3.72
C ARG A 257 5.48 29.30 -3.50
N ALA A 258 6.65 28.65 -3.56
CA ALA A 258 7.94 29.34 -3.43
C ALA A 258 8.17 30.36 -4.56
N ALA A 259 7.80 30.02 -5.80
CA ALA A 259 7.89 30.93 -6.94
C ALA A 259 6.94 32.14 -6.77
N VAL A 260 5.70 31.91 -6.37
CA VAL A 260 4.72 32.98 -6.12
C VAL A 260 5.23 33.95 -5.06
N VAL A 261 5.72 33.44 -3.92
CA VAL A 261 6.28 34.29 -2.86
C VAL A 261 7.47 35.12 -3.36
N ARG A 262 8.35 34.52 -4.18
CA ARG A 262 9.47 35.26 -4.80
C ARG A 262 8.95 36.38 -5.71
N SER A 263 7.98 36.10 -6.57
CA SER A 263 7.40 37.10 -7.47
C SER A 263 6.76 38.27 -6.72
N PHE A 264 6.13 38.03 -5.56
CA PHE A 264 5.62 39.11 -4.72
C PHE A 264 6.74 40.01 -4.20
N ARG A 265 7.84 39.43 -3.72
CA ARG A 265 9.01 40.20 -3.27
C ARG A 265 9.62 41.01 -4.39
N ASP A 266 9.90 40.37 -5.53
CA ASP A 266 10.50 41.03 -6.70
C ASP A 266 9.62 42.20 -7.20
N HIS A 267 8.29 42.07 -7.13
CA HIS A 267 7.35 43.13 -7.51
C HIS A 267 7.47 44.37 -6.61
N PHE A 268 7.50 44.19 -5.29
CA PHE A 268 7.57 45.29 -4.33
C PHE A 268 8.97 45.92 -4.31
N ASP A 269 10.02 45.11 -4.38
CA ASP A 269 11.40 45.58 -4.50
C ASP A 269 11.60 46.43 -5.77
N GLY A 270 11.08 45.97 -6.91
CA GLY A 270 11.09 46.72 -8.16
C GLY A 270 10.34 48.06 -8.13
N LYS A 271 9.51 48.29 -7.10
CA LYS A 271 8.82 49.56 -6.84
C LYS A 271 9.48 50.40 -5.74
N GLY A 272 10.62 49.95 -5.18
CA GLY A 272 11.35 50.64 -4.12
C GLY A 272 10.75 50.46 -2.72
N PHE A 273 9.88 49.47 -2.51
CA PHE A 273 9.40 49.14 -1.16
C PHE A 273 10.50 48.40 -0.38
N THR A 274 10.57 48.65 0.93
CA THR A 274 11.48 47.94 1.84
C THR A 274 10.72 46.85 2.59
N GLU A 275 11.20 45.61 2.55
CA GLU A 275 10.65 44.50 3.34
C GLU A 275 10.90 44.72 4.84
N VAL A 276 9.88 44.50 5.67
CA VAL A 276 9.93 44.62 7.14
C VAL A 276 9.47 43.33 7.80
N ASN A 277 9.96 43.06 9.02
CA ASN A 277 9.62 41.86 9.80
C ASN A 277 8.99 42.25 11.15
N PRO A 278 7.66 42.46 11.20
CA PRO A 278 6.96 42.89 12.41
C PRO A 278 6.86 41.76 13.45
N PRO A 279 6.63 42.08 14.75
CA PRO A 279 6.53 41.08 15.81
C PRO A 279 5.27 40.21 15.66
N CYS A 280 5.41 38.90 15.85
CA CYS A 280 4.27 37.97 15.83
C CYS A 280 3.63 37.73 17.22
N MET A 281 4.23 38.25 18.28
CA MET A 281 3.74 38.20 19.66
C MET A 281 3.34 39.60 20.09
N VAL A 282 2.06 39.80 20.43
CA VAL A 282 1.48 41.12 20.68
C VAL A 282 0.62 41.12 21.94
N GLN A 283 0.40 42.31 22.52
CA GLN A 283 -0.55 42.52 23.62
C GLN A 283 -1.87 43.15 23.15
N THR A 284 -1.98 43.41 21.84
CA THR A 284 -3.10 44.12 21.21
C THR A 284 -3.88 43.21 20.27
N GLN A 285 -5.15 43.52 20.10
CA GLN A 285 -6.04 42.89 19.13
C GLN A 285 -6.20 43.80 17.90
N VAL A 286 -6.36 43.23 16.70
CA VAL A 286 -6.54 44.00 15.46
C VAL A 286 -7.91 43.73 14.83
N GLU A 287 -8.27 42.48 14.58
CA GLU A 287 -9.42 42.11 13.72
C GLU A 287 -10.64 41.56 14.48
N GLY A 288 -10.68 41.73 15.80
CA GLY A 288 -11.75 41.17 16.64
C GLY A 288 -11.22 40.13 17.64
N GLY A 289 -11.91 39.98 18.77
CA GLY A 289 -11.42 39.17 19.90
C GLY A 289 -11.75 37.69 19.81
N SER A 290 -12.65 37.31 18.91
CA SER A 290 -13.18 35.94 18.83
C SER A 290 -12.19 34.91 18.29
N THR A 291 -11.11 35.34 17.62
CA THR A 291 -10.10 34.45 16.99
C THR A 291 -8.69 34.64 17.57
N LEU A 292 -8.56 35.34 18.71
CA LEU A 292 -7.28 35.66 19.32
C LEU A 292 -6.70 34.44 20.07
N PHE A 293 -5.52 33.96 19.67
CA PHE A 293 -4.82 32.89 20.40
C PHE A 293 -4.00 33.49 21.54
N SER A 294 -4.44 33.28 22.79
CA SER A 294 -3.71 33.73 23.98
C SER A 294 -2.68 32.70 24.45
N PHE A 295 -1.58 33.19 25.02
CA PHE A 295 -0.57 32.38 25.67
C PHE A 295 0.09 33.15 26.82
N ASN A 296 0.68 32.42 27.76
CA ASN A 296 1.43 33.01 28.86
C ASN A 296 2.86 33.32 28.39
N TYR A 297 3.23 34.60 28.44
CA TYR A 297 4.56 35.10 28.14
C TYR A 297 5.18 35.68 29.41
N TYR A 298 5.98 34.87 30.11
CA TYR A 298 6.68 35.25 31.35
C TYR A 298 5.78 35.79 32.48
N GLY A 299 4.58 35.24 32.62
CA GLY A 299 3.60 35.64 33.64
C GLY A 299 2.59 36.68 33.14
N GLU A 300 2.79 37.24 31.95
CA GLU A 300 1.85 38.14 31.31
C GLU A 300 1.05 37.43 30.21
N THR A 301 -0.19 37.86 29.97
CA THR A 301 -0.98 37.37 28.84
C THR A 301 -0.51 38.06 27.56
N ALA A 302 -0.11 37.27 26.57
CA ALA A 302 0.21 37.72 25.22
C ALA A 302 -0.63 36.97 24.18
N TYR A 303 -0.59 37.43 22.94
CA TYR A 303 -1.37 36.89 21.84
C TYR A 303 -0.53 36.70 20.58
N LEU A 304 -0.89 35.71 19.76
CA LEU A 304 -0.36 35.60 18.41
C LEU A 304 -1.04 36.63 17.51
N THR A 305 -0.25 37.37 16.72
CA THR A 305 -0.77 38.44 15.87
C THR A 305 -1.75 37.93 14.81
N GLN A 306 -2.81 38.71 14.56
CA GLN A 306 -3.77 38.46 13.48
C GLN A 306 -3.32 39.11 12.16
N SER A 307 -2.76 40.32 12.27
CA SER A 307 -2.43 41.21 11.14
C SER A 307 -1.31 42.16 11.55
N SER A 308 -0.48 42.57 10.60
CA SER A 308 0.69 43.45 10.82
C SER A 308 0.72 44.58 9.82
#